data_AF-I9AHK5-F1
#
_entry.id   AF-I9AHK5-F1
#
_cell.length_a   1.000
_cell.length_b   1.000
_cell.length_c   1.000
_cell.angle_alpha   90.00
_cell.angle_beta   90.00
_cell.angle_gamma   90.00
#
_symmetry.space_group_name_H-M   'P 1'
#
loop_
_entity.id
_entity.type
_entity.pdbx_description
1 polymer ?
#
loop_
_entity_poly.entity_id
_entity_poly.type
_entity_poly.pdbx_seq_one_letter_code
_entity_poly.pdbx_strand_id
1 'polypeptide(L)'
;MPTYTRILTPLPDFIILTDEILTQYNASVFLEVKRNDAIINRRIVADDIARFVRSDRDKNLHFYITTLSLEDENSFNFYDDALCKFVIEGRGGRENVSELEMLELRIMSKTPDSIINKISNAINSKLRKDIGYGSLTIKGNYKVFYNKADLGKKKFVYDIYNPLLPIIEIENNED
;
A
#
# COMPACT_ATOMS: atom_id res chain seq x y z
N MET A 1 12.89 14.26 4.51
CA MET A 1 11.67 14.06 3.70
C MET A 1 10.91 12.87 4.27
N PRO A 2 9.58 12.80 4.14
CA PRO A 2 8.86 11.56 4.45
C PRO A 2 9.40 10.44 3.56
N THR A 3 9.63 9.27 4.14
CA THR A 3 10.09 8.10 3.39
C THR A 3 8.88 7.46 2.74
N TYR A 4 8.79 7.55 1.42
CA TYR A 4 7.75 6.89 0.64
C TYR A 4 8.26 5.54 0.14
N THR A 5 7.44 4.51 0.30
CA THR A 5 7.65 3.22 -0.38
C THR A 5 6.64 3.14 -1.52
N ARG A 6 7.13 2.97 -2.75
CA ARG A 6 6.30 2.91 -3.95
C ARG A 6 6.35 1.53 -4.55
N ILE A 7 5.19 0.96 -4.83
CA ILE A 7 5.05 -0.45 -5.19
C ILE A 7 4.00 -0.59 -6.30
N LEU A 8 4.32 -1.31 -7.37
CA LEU A 8 3.38 -1.75 -8.39
C LEU A 8 3.01 -3.20 -8.10
N THR A 9 1.91 -3.37 -7.36
CA THR A 9 1.35 -4.66 -6.93
C THR A 9 -0.12 -4.41 -6.56
N PRO A 10 -1.05 -5.33 -6.86
CA PRO A 10 -2.42 -5.22 -6.38
C PRO A 10 -2.48 -5.15 -4.84
N LEU A 11 -3.35 -4.32 -4.28
CA LEU A 11 -3.47 -4.21 -2.81
C LEU A 11 -3.67 -5.56 -2.08
N PRO A 12 -4.47 -6.52 -2.58
CA PRO A 12 -4.60 -7.82 -1.93
C PRO A 12 -3.26 -8.55 -1.80
N ASP A 13 -2.48 -8.58 -2.88
CA ASP A 13 -1.17 -9.23 -2.93
C ASP A 13 -0.17 -8.56 -2.00
N PHE A 14 -0.23 -7.23 -1.90
CA PHE A 14 0.60 -6.48 -0.95
C PHE A 14 0.28 -6.82 0.51
N ILE A 15 -1.00 -6.97 0.85
CA ILE A 15 -1.41 -7.36 2.21
C ILE A 15 -0.89 -8.77 2.51
N ILE A 16 -1.05 -9.72 1.59
CA ILE A 16 -0.52 -11.09 1.73
C ILE A 16 1.01 -11.07 1.91
N LEU A 17 1.73 -10.31 1.08
CA LEU A 17 3.19 -10.20 1.15
C LEU A 17 3.68 -9.72 2.52
N THR A 18 2.91 -8.86 3.17
CA THR A 18 3.29 -8.19 4.43
C THR A 18 2.70 -8.83 5.67
N ASP A 19 1.78 -9.80 5.54
CA ASP A 19 1.04 -10.39 6.66
C ASP A 19 1.94 -10.94 7.78
N GLU A 20 2.98 -11.71 7.44
CA GLU A 20 3.95 -12.23 8.41
C GLU A 20 4.65 -11.11 9.19
N ILE A 21 5.01 -10.02 8.50
CA ILE A 21 5.66 -8.85 9.11
C ILE A 21 4.70 -8.17 10.06
N LEU A 22 3.45 -7.94 9.64
CA LEU A 22 2.45 -7.25 10.44
C LEU A 22 2.10 -8.07 11.68
N THR A 23 1.95 -9.38 11.54
CA THR A 23 1.73 -10.31 12.65
C THR A 23 2.89 -10.28 13.65
N GLN A 24 4.16 -10.29 13.18
CA GLN A 24 5.33 -10.21 14.05
C GLN A 24 5.35 -8.95 14.93
N TYR A 25 4.83 -7.83 14.43
CA TYR A 25 4.83 -6.55 15.13
C TYR A 25 3.48 -6.20 15.79
N ASN A 26 2.54 -7.15 15.87
CA ASN A 26 1.18 -6.93 16.38
C ASN A 26 0.48 -5.74 15.69
N ALA A 27 0.73 -5.57 14.39
CA ALA A 27 0.13 -4.51 13.59
C ALA A 27 -1.12 -5.02 12.86
N SER A 28 -2.05 -4.11 12.59
CA SER A 28 -3.29 -4.39 11.86
C SER A 28 -3.41 -3.50 10.63
N VAL A 29 -4.04 -4.03 9.58
CA VAL A 29 -4.42 -3.26 8.39
C VAL A 29 -5.88 -2.86 8.48
N PHE A 30 -6.16 -1.58 8.25
CA PHE A 30 -7.51 -1.03 8.10
C PHE A 30 -7.70 -0.51 6.68
N LEU A 31 -8.80 -0.86 6.04
CA LEU A 31 -9.21 -0.30 4.75
C LEU A 31 -10.32 0.72 4.96
N GLU A 32 -10.22 1.84 4.27
CA GLU A 32 -11.38 2.70 4.08
C GLU A 32 -12.39 2.00 3.17
N VAL A 33 -13.65 2.00 3.58
CA VAL A 33 -14.79 1.51 2.80
C VAL A 33 -15.93 2.51 2.88
N LYS A 34 -16.63 2.71 1.77
CA LYS A 34 -17.83 3.56 1.74
C LYS A 34 -19.03 2.77 2.24
N ARG A 35 -19.78 3.37 3.16
CA ARG A 35 -21.04 2.84 3.71
C ARG A 35 -22.03 3.99 3.86
N ASN A 36 -23.10 3.99 3.06
CA ASN A 36 -24.16 5.00 3.11
C ASN A 36 -23.62 6.44 3.17
N ASP A 37 -22.82 6.83 2.17
CA ASP A 37 -22.16 8.13 2.04
C ASP A 37 -21.10 8.49 3.11
N ALA A 38 -20.87 7.64 4.11
CA ALA A 38 -19.77 7.78 5.06
C ALA A 38 -18.58 6.89 4.68
N ILE A 39 -17.38 7.29 5.09
CA ILE A 39 -16.19 6.44 5.07
C ILE A 39 -16.01 5.85 6.48
N ILE A 40 -15.88 4.53 6.55
CA ILE A 40 -15.49 3.83 7.77
C ILE A 40 -14.19 3.05 7.52
N ASN A 41 -13.47 2.77 8.59
CA ASN A 41 -12.28 1.94 8.58
C ASN A 41 -12.64 0.53 9.01
N ARG A 42 -12.29 -0.45 8.19
CA ARG A 42 -12.51 -1.86 8.48
C ARG A 42 -11.19 -2.59 8.54
N ARG A 43 -10.94 -3.29 9.64
CA ARG A 43 -9.80 -4.16 9.82
C ARG A 43 -9.87 -5.34 8.86
N ILE A 44 -8.71 -5.70 8.31
CA ILE A 44 -8.55 -6.89 7.49
C ILE A 44 -8.07 -8.03 8.38
N VAL A 45 -8.76 -9.15 8.25
CA VAL A 45 -8.45 -10.42 8.90
C VAL A 45 -8.05 -11.40 7.80
N ALA A 46 -6.98 -12.19 8.04
CA ALA A 46 -6.32 -13.00 7.02
C ALA A 46 -7.28 -13.91 6.21
N ASP A 47 -8.29 -14.48 6.87
CA ASP A 47 -9.24 -15.41 6.26
C ASP A 47 -10.20 -14.76 5.24
N ASP A 48 -10.23 -13.43 5.13
CA ASP A 48 -11.18 -12.72 4.28
C ASP A 48 -10.55 -11.75 3.26
N ILE A 49 -9.23 -11.84 3.01
CA ILE A 49 -8.54 -10.92 2.07
C ILE A 49 -9.22 -10.93 0.70
N ALA A 50 -9.46 -12.11 0.12
CA ALA A 50 -10.09 -12.26 -1.19
C ALA A 50 -11.55 -11.76 -1.23
N ARG A 51 -12.24 -11.73 -0.07
CA ARG A 51 -13.64 -11.32 0.03
C ARG A 51 -13.80 -9.82 0.25
N PHE A 52 -12.89 -9.19 1.00
CA PHE A 52 -13.03 -7.79 1.40
C PHE A 52 -12.02 -6.83 0.76
N VAL A 53 -10.88 -7.33 0.31
CA VAL A 53 -9.90 -6.51 -0.44
C VAL A 53 -10.16 -6.73 -1.92
N ARG A 54 -11.14 -6.00 -2.46
CA ARG A 54 -11.35 -6.00 -3.90
C ARG A 54 -10.18 -5.33 -4.61
N SER A 55 -9.66 -5.95 -5.67
CA SER A 55 -8.67 -5.32 -6.55
C SER A 55 -9.20 -4.02 -7.16
N ASP A 56 -10.49 -3.95 -7.47
CA ASP A 56 -11.14 -2.81 -8.13
C ASP A 56 -11.81 -1.81 -7.16
N ARG A 57 -11.27 -1.64 -5.94
CA ARG A 57 -11.77 -0.68 -4.94
C ARG A 57 -12.03 0.72 -5.52
N ASP A 58 -12.98 1.44 -4.93
CA ASP A 58 -13.24 2.83 -5.30
C ASP A 58 -11.96 3.68 -5.23
N LYS A 59 -11.82 4.59 -6.20
CA LYS A 59 -10.71 5.56 -6.22
C LYS A 59 -10.71 6.41 -4.96
N ASN A 60 -9.52 6.88 -4.59
CA ASN A 60 -9.26 7.79 -3.46
C ASN A 60 -9.59 7.21 -2.08
N LEU A 61 -9.71 5.88 -1.95
CA LEU A 61 -9.78 5.23 -0.64
C LEU A 61 -8.38 4.85 -0.17
N HIS A 62 -8.08 5.19 1.08
CA HIS A 62 -6.82 4.86 1.72
C HIS A 62 -6.89 3.50 2.42
N PHE A 63 -5.73 3.09 2.93
CA PHE A 63 -5.60 2.07 3.94
C PHE A 63 -4.56 2.50 4.97
N TYR A 64 -4.59 1.86 6.13
CA TYR A 64 -3.74 2.23 7.26
C TYR A 64 -3.14 0.96 7.87
N ILE A 65 -1.84 0.98 8.13
CA ILE A 65 -1.16 -0.01 8.96
C ILE A 65 -0.90 0.64 10.31
N THR A 66 -1.38 0.04 11.39
CA THR A 66 -1.25 0.61 12.73
C THR A 66 -0.97 -0.44 13.78
N THR A 67 -0.29 -0.04 14.85
CA THR A 67 -0.09 -0.84 16.07
C THR A 67 -1.09 -0.47 17.16
N LEU A 68 -2.06 0.40 16.87
CA LEU A 68 -3.12 0.75 17.80
C LEU A 68 -4.10 -0.42 17.95
N SER A 69 -4.53 -0.69 19.18
CA SER A 69 -5.60 -1.64 19.46
C SER A 69 -6.94 -0.96 19.21
N LEU A 70 -7.56 -1.24 18.07
CA LEU A 70 -8.83 -0.65 17.63
C LEU A 70 -9.85 -1.77 17.36
N GLU A 71 -11.13 -1.42 17.42
CA GLU A 71 -12.23 -2.31 17.01
C GLU A 71 -12.16 -2.61 15.51
N ASP A 72 -12.71 -3.76 15.09
CA ASP A 72 -12.61 -4.25 13.71
C ASP A 72 -13.34 -3.36 12.68
N GLU A 73 -14.38 -2.64 13.09
CA GLU A 73 -14.99 -1.56 12.29
C GLU A 73 -15.07 -0.30 13.15
N ASN A 74 -14.58 0.83 12.64
CA ASN A 74 -14.61 2.09 13.40
C ASN A 74 -14.61 3.31 12.46
N SER A 75 -15.01 4.46 12.99
CA SER A 75 -14.88 5.77 12.32
C SER A 75 -13.63 6.53 12.79
N PHE A 76 -12.58 5.79 13.16
CA PHE A 76 -11.40 6.35 13.80
C PHE A 76 -10.64 7.28 12.84
N ASN A 77 -10.23 8.44 13.33
CA ASN A 77 -9.46 9.39 12.54
C ASN A 77 -7.96 9.09 12.64
N PHE A 78 -7.40 8.46 11.61
CA PHE A 78 -5.97 8.15 11.54
C PHE A 78 -5.05 9.38 11.33
N TYR A 79 -5.63 10.58 11.17
CA TYR A 79 -4.90 11.85 11.10
C TYR A 79 -4.86 12.62 12.42
N ASP A 80 -5.31 12.04 13.52
CA ASP A 80 -5.09 12.63 14.84
C ASP A 80 -3.58 12.69 15.14
N ASP A 81 -3.08 13.89 15.42
CA ASP A 81 -1.66 14.16 15.68
C ASP A 81 -1.11 13.33 16.85
N ALA A 82 -1.92 13.02 17.86
CA ALA A 82 -1.51 12.20 19.00
C ALA A 82 -1.22 10.75 18.60
N LEU A 83 -1.84 10.29 17.51
CA LEU A 83 -1.89 8.89 17.11
C LEU A 83 -1.07 8.63 15.84
N CYS A 84 -0.81 9.65 15.02
CA CYS A 84 -0.09 9.55 13.75
C CYS A 84 1.30 8.90 13.86
N LYS A 85 1.90 8.89 15.06
CA LYS A 85 3.17 8.23 15.36
C LYS A 85 3.10 6.71 15.20
N PHE A 86 1.90 6.14 15.27
CA PHE A 86 1.61 4.70 15.22
C PHE A 86 0.95 4.28 13.90
N VAL A 87 1.09 5.07 12.83
CA VAL A 87 0.35 4.87 11.57
C VAL A 87 1.25 5.00 10.35
N ILE A 88 1.14 4.03 9.44
CA ILE A 88 1.56 4.12 8.04
C ILE A 88 0.30 4.26 7.19
N GLU A 89 0.20 5.33 6.43
CA GLU A 89 -0.83 5.53 5.42
C GLU A 89 -0.44 4.83 4.12
N GLY A 90 -1.42 4.22 3.48
CA GLY A 90 -1.32 3.59 2.18
C GLY A 90 -2.36 4.13 1.20
N ARG A 91 -1.95 4.36 -0.04
CA ARG A 91 -2.80 4.85 -1.14
C ARG A 91 -2.61 4.00 -2.39
N GLY A 92 -3.60 3.96 -3.28
CA GLY A 92 -3.53 3.27 -4.57
C GLY A 92 -3.67 1.75 -4.47
N GLY A 93 -3.04 1.02 -5.39
CA GLY A 93 -3.12 -0.46 -5.48
C GLY A 93 -4.41 -1.00 -6.06
N ARG A 94 -5.23 -0.13 -6.67
CA ARG A 94 -6.39 -0.54 -7.45
C ARG A 94 -5.92 -1.17 -8.75
N GLU A 95 -6.55 -2.26 -9.11
CA GLU A 95 -6.24 -3.04 -10.28
C GLU A 95 -7.54 -3.34 -11.05
N ASN A 96 -7.50 -3.16 -12.36
CA ASN A 96 -8.54 -3.62 -13.27
C ASN A 96 -7.93 -4.49 -14.38
N VAL A 97 -8.70 -4.77 -15.43
CA VAL A 97 -8.26 -5.63 -16.54
C VAL A 97 -7.02 -5.07 -17.25
N SER A 98 -6.91 -3.75 -17.38
CA SER A 98 -5.87 -3.09 -18.19
C SER A 98 -4.83 -2.33 -17.38
N GLU A 99 -5.14 -1.95 -16.15
CA GLU A 99 -4.37 -0.99 -15.36
C GLU A 99 -4.09 -1.49 -13.94
N LEU A 100 -2.93 -1.09 -13.42
CA LEU A 100 -2.54 -1.25 -12.03
C LEU A 100 -2.05 0.10 -11.47
N GLU A 101 -2.72 0.59 -10.43
CA GLU A 101 -2.33 1.80 -9.71
C GLU A 101 -1.17 1.54 -8.75
N MET A 102 -0.21 2.46 -8.72
CA MET A 102 0.89 2.42 -7.78
C MET A 102 0.40 2.53 -6.34
N LEU A 103 0.80 1.59 -5.51
CA LEU A 103 0.72 1.67 -4.06
C LEU A 103 1.79 2.66 -3.55
N GLU A 104 1.37 3.62 -2.73
CA GLU A 104 2.27 4.50 -2.00
C GLU A 104 2.06 4.33 -0.50
N LEU A 105 3.14 3.96 0.21
CA LEU A 105 3.17 3.91 1.67
C LEU A 105 3.90 5.12 2.22
N ARG A 106 3.33 5.75 3.24
CA ARG A 106 3.88 6.92 3.92
C ARG A 106 3.73 6.78 5.43
N ILE A 107 4.84 6.94 6.15
CA ILE A 107 4.76 7.20 7.60
C ILE A 107 4.20 8.62 7.81
N MET A 108 3.11 8.73 8.55
CA MET A 108 2.37 9.98 8.70
C MET A 108 3.08 11.00 9.59
N SER A 109 3.62 10.53 10.72
CA SER A 109 4.34 11.39 11.66
C SER A 109 5.76 11.75 11.22
N LYS A 110 6.21 12.95 11.61
CA LYS A 110 7.63 13.34 11.53
C LYS A 110 8.49 12.73 12.65
N THR A 111 7.85 12.27 13.73
CA THR A 111 8.51 11.62 14.88
C THR A 111 7.84 10.27 15.14
N PRO A 112 7.90 9.34 14.17
CA PRO A 112 7.19 8.08 14.27
C PRO A 112 7.71 7.21 15.41
N ASP A 113 6.82 6.38 15.92
CA ASP A 113 7.17 5.35 16.89
C ASP A 113 8.22 4.38 16.31
N SER A 114 9.04 3.83 17.21
CA SER A 114 10.11 2.91 16.84
C SER A 114 9.60 1.65 16.12
N ILE A 115 8.42 1.14 16.48
CA ILE A 115 7.81 -0.05 15.87
C ILE A 115 7.34 0.28 14.46
N ILE A 116 6.72 1.44 14.23
CA ILE A 116 6.34 1.88 12.88
C ILE A 116 7.53 1.99 11.94
N ASN A 117 8.65 2.52 12.42
CA ASN A 117 9.90 2.54 11.64
C ASN A 117 10.39 1.12 11.33
N LYS A 118 10.32 0.19 12.29
CA LYS A 118 10.72 -1.22 12.08
C LYS A 118 9.83 -1.90 11.05
N ILE A 119 8.51 -1.71 11.11
CA ILE A 119 7.55 -2.25 10.13
C ILE A 119 7.88 -1.71 8.73
N SER A 120 8.02 -0.38 8.58
CA SER A 120 8.34 0.23 7.28
C SER A 120 9.66 -0.28 6.69
N ASN A 121 10.69 -0.43 7.53
CA ASN A 121 11.98 -0.98 7.11
C ASN A 121 11.90 -2.48 6.74
N ALA A 122 11.11 -3.27 7.48
CA ALA A 122 10.90 -4.68 7.21
C ALA A 122 10.18 -4.89 5.86
N ILE A 123 9.13 -4.12 5.58
CA ILE A 123 8.41 -4.12 4.29
C ILE A 123 9.40 -3.82 3.15
N ASN A 124 10.18 -2.74 3.29
CA ASN A 124 11.21 -2.39 2.30
C ASN A 124 12.26 -3.48 2.12
N SER A 125 12.68 -4.13 3.20
CA SER A 125 13.65 -5.22 3.13
C SER A 125 13.06 -6.45 2.45
N LYS A 126 11.77 -6.77 2.67
CA LYS A 126 11.09 -7.90 2.02
C LYS A 126 11.04 -7.66 0.50
N LEU A 127 10.54 -6.50 0.07
CA LEU A 127 10.48 -6.11 -1.35
C LEU A 127 11.84 -6.13 -2.06
N ARG A 128 12.93 -5.80 -1.36
CA ARG A 128 14.29 -5.84 -1.93
C ARG A 128 14.87 -7.25 -2.07
N LYS A 129 14.49 -8.17 -1.19
CA LYS A 129 15.05 -9.52 -1.11
C LYS A 129 14.20 -10.55 -1.86
N ASP A 130 12.92 -10.25 -2.06
CA ASP A 130 12.00 -11.13 -2.75
C ASP A 130 12.33 -11.21 -4.25
N ILE A 131 12.59 -12.43 -4.73
CA ILE A 131 12.99 -12.67 -6.12
C ILE A 131 11.87 -12.34 -7.12
N GLY A 132 10.61 -12.38 -6.68
CA GLY A 132 9.42 -12.02 -7.47
C GLY A 132 9.31 -10.52 -7.71
N TYR A 133 10.06 -9.72 -6.96
CA TYR A 133 10.06 -8.27 -7.08
C TYR A 133 11.30 -7.75 -7.82
N GLY A 134 11.07 -6.79 -8.70
CA GLY A 134 12.09 -5.94 -9.29
C GLY A 134 12.06 -4.55 -8.66
N SER A 135 13.05 -3.72 -9.02
CA SER A 135 12.98 -2.29 -8.73
C SER A 135 13.56 -1.47 -9.87
N LEU A 136 12.95 -0.31 -10.12
CA LEU A 136 13.42 0.65 -11.11
C LEU A 136 13.37 2.06 -10.54
N THR A 137 14.02 3.00 -11.21
CA THR A 137 13.94 4.42 -10.90
C THR A 137 13.14 5.12 -11.98
N ILE A 138 12.03 5.77 -11.60
CA ILE A 138 11.21 6.58 -12.51
C ILE A 138 11.62 8.05 -12.50
N LYS A 139 11.06 8.81 -13.44
CA LYS A 139 11.19 10.27 -13.53
C LYS A 139 10.94 10.91 -12.16
N GLY A 140 11.84 11.81 -11.76
CA GLY A 140 11.86 12.40 -10.41
C GLY A 140 12.77 11.64 -9.42
N ASN A 141 13.55 10.67 -9.90
CA ASN A 141 14.49 9.86 -9.11
C ASN A 141 13.81 9.06 -7.99
N TYR A 142 12.56 8.66 -8.21
CA TYR A 142 11.83 7.83 -7.26
C TYR A 142 12.08 6.36 -7.55
N LYS A 143 12.51 5.62 -6.51
CA LYS A 143 12.60 4.16 -6.57
C LYS A 143 11.19 3.56 -6.44
N VAL A 144 10.85 2.66 -7.36
CA VAL A 144 9.58 1.92 -7.38
C VAL A 144 9.90 0.43 -7.41
N PHE A 145 9.27 -0.32 -6.51
CA PHE A 145 9.25 -1.79 -6.55
C PHE A 145 8.11 -2.26 -7.45
N TYR A 146 8.30 -3.35 -8.18
CA TYR A 146 7.23 -3.90 -9.01
C TYR A 146 7.23 -5.42 -8.93
N ASN A 147 6.04 -6.01 -8.96
CA ASN A 147 5.90 -7.45 -9.13
C ASN A 147 6.25 -7.81 -10.57
N LYS A 148 7.27 -8.65 -10.77
CA LYS A 148 7.71 -9.08 -12.11
C LYS A 148 6.62 -9.82 -12.86
N ALA A 149 5.68 -10.45 -12.15
CA ALA A 149 4.57 -11.15 -12.77
C ALA A 149 3.58 -10.23 -13.49
N ASP A 150 3.52 -8.95 -13.14
CA ASP A 150 2.60 -7.96 -13.73
C ASP A 150 3.24 -7.19 -14.91
N LEU A 151 4.54 -7.37 -15.10
CA LEU A 151 5.32 -6.68 -16.11
C LEU A 151 4.84 -7.03 -17.52
N GLY A 152 4.61 -6.01 -18.35
CA GLY A 152 4.09 -6.17 -19.72
C GLY A 152 2.63 -6.63 -19.83
N LYS A 153 1.96 -6.96 -18.70
CA LYS A 153 0.55 -7.39 -18.70
C LYS A 153 -0.43 -6.24 -18.49
N LYS A 154 -0.01 -5.20 -17.77
CA LYS A 154 -0.85 -4.07 -17.37
C LYS A 154 -0.14 -2.75 -17.56
N LYS A 155 -0.96 -1.72 -17.78
CA LYS A 155 -0.53 -0.31 -17.77
C LYS A 155 -0.39 0.17 -16.34
N PHE A 156 0.79 0.67 -15.99
CA PHE A 156 1.04 1.16 -14.64
C PHE A 156 0.64 2.63 -14.52
N VAL A 157 -0.21 2.94 -13.54
CA VAL A 157 -0.70 4.29 -13.25
C VAL A 157 0.14 4.88 -12.10
N TYR A 158 0.99 5.86 -12.43
CA TYR A 158 1.99 6.44 -11.52
C TYR A 158 1.47 7.60 -10.68
N ASP A 159 0.56 8.41 -11.22
CA ASP A 159 -0.04 9.52 -10.50
C ASP A 159 -1.51 9.20 -10.23
N ILE A 160 -1.79 8.84 -8.97
CA ILE A 160 -3.15 8.55 -8.49
C ILE A 160 -4.07 9.79 -8.57
N TYR A 161 -3.50 11.01 -8.67
CA TYR A 161 -4.23 12.27 -8.78
C TYR A 161 -4.27 12.82 -10.21
N ASN A 162 -3.43 12.33 -11.12
CA ASN A 162 -3.41 12.76 -12.51
C ASN A 162 -3.30 11.57 -13.49
N PRO A 163 -4.43 10.96 -13.88
CA PRO A 163 -4.45 9.83 -14.79
C PRO A 163 -4.01 10.18 -16.23
N LEU A 164 -3.76 11.47 -16.53
CA LEU A 164 -3.28 11.94 -17.83
C LEU A 164 -1.75 11.99 -17.92
N LEU A 165 -1.04 11.77 -16.81
CA LEU A 165 0.42 11.68 -16.81
C LEU A 165 0.89 10.33 -17.36
N PRO A 166 2.04 10.31 -18.05
CA PRO A 166 2.44 9.18 -18.88
C PRO A 166 2.51 7.88 -18.09
N ILE A 167 1.74 6.92 -18.60
CA ILE A 167 1.81 5.48 -18.31
C ILE A 167 3.21 5.04 -18.74
N ILE A 168 4.05 4.59 -17.80
CA ILE A 168 5.29 3.90 -18.17
C ILE A 168 4.90 2.45 -18.46
N GLU A 169 4.91 2.10 -19.74
CA GLU A 169 5.10 0.72 -20.16
C GLU A 169 6.53 0.36 -19.78
N ILE A 170 6.69 -0.43 -18.71
CA ILE A 170 8.00 -0.99 -18.40
C ILE A 170 8.18 -2.13 -19.40
N GLU A 171 8.89 -1.85 -20.48
CA GLU A 171 9.27 -2.87 -21.47
C GLU A 171 10.14 -3.94 -20.80
N ASN A 172 9.86 -5.21 -21.10
CA ASN A 172 10.76 -6.30 -20.74
C ASN A 172 12.07 -6.08 -21.53
N ASN A 173 13.10 -5.56 -20.87
CA ASN A 173 14.45 -5.77 -21.35
C ASN A 173 14.83 -7.21 -20.98
N GLU A 174 14.49 -8.14 -21.87
CA GLU A 174 15.17 -9.43 -21.91
C GLU A 174 16.62 -9.15 -22.34
N ASP A 175 17.56 -9.21 -21.38
CA ASP A 175 18.99 -9.38 -21.66
C ASP A 175 19.28 -10.85 -22.04
#